data_AF-A0A7X3MPG5-F1
#
_entry.id   AF-A0A7X3MPG5-F1
#
_cell.length_a   1.000
_cell.length_b   1.000
_cell.length_c   1.000
_cell.angle_alpha   90.00
_cell.angle_beta   90.00
_cell.angle_gamma   90.00
#
_symmetry.space_group_name_H-M   'P 1'
#
loop_
_entity.id
_entity.type
_entity.pdbx_description
1 polymer ?
#
loop_
_entity_poly.entity_id
_entity_poly.type
_entity_poly.pdbx_seq_one_letter_code
_entity_poly.pdbx_strand_id
1 'polypeptide(L)'
;MNGMQKVLVVDNGERAPDSALSAELAGLGYASVTTPFEAADDVLALIPSPAAVVLQMPRHANWSERKRFLELATRLRKTLAASHTPVIITGGEGGTATLLQNELNTRAVAAAEF
;
A
#
# COMPACT_ATOMS: atom_id res chain seq x y z
N MET A 1 -20.69 0.01 -12.95
CA MET A 1 -19.33 -0.26 -13.45
C MET A 1 -18.53 -0.73 -12.26
N ASN A 2 -18.18 -2.02 -12.20
CA ASN A 2 -17.52 -2.61 -11.02
C ASN A 2 -16.07 -2.12 -11.01
N GLY A 3 -15.84 -0.96 -10.37
CA GLY A 3 -14.57 -0.26 -10.40
C GLY A 3 -13.52 -1.05 -9.65
N MET A 4 -12.56 -1.62 -10.38
CA MET A 4 -11.41 -2.32 -9.80
C MET A 4 -10.80 -1.45 -8.71
N GLN A 5 -10.76 -1.97 -7.50
CA GLN A 5 -10.26 -1.25 -6.34
C GLN A 5 -8.76 -1.02 -6.51
N LYS A 6 -8.31 0.24 -6.42
CA LYS A 6 -6.91 0.58 -6.65
C LYS A 6 -6.08 0.42 -5.38
N VAL A 7 -4.93 -0.23 -5.46
CA VAL A 7 -3.94 -0.34 -4.39
C VAL A 7 -2.74 0.50 -4.76
N LEU A 8 -2.43 1.48 -3.93
CA LEU A 8 -1.26 2.35 -4.12
C LEU A 8 -0.03 1.67 -3.54
N VAL A 9 0.99 1.45 -4.36
CA VAL A 9 2.27 0.88 -3.96
C VAL A 9 3.30 2.01 -3.98
N VAL A 10 3.97 2.22 -2.87
CA VAL A 10 4.98 3.27 -2.68
C VAL A 10 6.33 2.61 -2.52
N ASP A 11 7.24 2.86 -3.47
CA ASP A 11 8.61 2.35 -3.44
C ASP A 11 9.63 3.51 -3.40
N ASN A 12 10.92 3.20 -3.25
CA ASN A 12 11.98 4.22 -3.11
C ASN A 12 12.48 4.78 -4.46
N GLY A 13 11.81 4.46 -5.57
CA GLY A 13 12.29 4.66 -6.93
C GLY A 13 13.26 3.55 -7.40
N GLU A 14 13.62 2.59 -6.53
CA GLU A 14 14.29 1.37 -6.94
C GLU A 14 13.26 0.45 -7.57
N ARG A 15 13.21 0.46 -8.91
CA ARG A 15 12.36 -0.39 -9.74
C ARG A 15 12.70 -1.87 -9.54
N ALA A 16 12.29 -2.43 -8.40
CA ALA A 16 12.11 -3.86 -8.26
C ALA A 16 10.98 -4.28 -9.21
N PRO A 17 11.04 -5.49 -9.80
CA PRO A 17 10.06 -5.92 -10.78
C PRO A 17 8.69 -6.07 -10.12
N ASP A 18 7.90 -5.01 -10.25
CA ASP A 18 6.48 -4.86 -9.91
C ASP A 18 5.58 -5.97 -10.47
N SER A 19 6.10 -6.73 -11.43
CA SER A 19 5.40 -7.81 -12.13
C SER A 19 4.87 -8.91 -11.22
N ALA A 20 5.48 -9.18 -10.05
CA ALA A 20 4.96 -10.18 -9.12
C ALA A 20 3.75 -9.62 -8.33
N LEU A 21 3.88 -8.43 -7.77
CA LEU A 21 2.87 -7.84 -6.88
C LEU A 21 1.64 -7.36 -7.66
N SER A 22 1.84 -6.79 -8.84
CA SER A 22 0.76 -6.44 -9.77
C SER A 22 -0.02 -7.66 -10.25
N ALA A 23 0.64 -8.78 -10.50
CA ALA A 23 -0.03 -10.03 -10.87
C ALA A 23 -0.85 -10.61 -9.69
N GLU A 24 -0.31 -10.55 -8.46
CA GLU A 24 -1.06 -10.96 -7.27
C GLU A 24 -2.32 -10.10 -7.05
N LEU A 25 -2.19 -8.78 -7.14
CA LEU A 25 -3.32 -7.86 -6.96
C LEU A 25 -4.36 -8.00 -8.07
N ALA A 26 -3.94 -8.13 -9.33
CA ALA A 26 -4.84 -8.38 -10.45
C ALA A 26 -5.59 -9.71 -10.29
N GLY A 27 -4.94 -10.76 -9.77
CA GLY A 27 -5.57 -12.03 -9.43
C GLY A 27 -6.66 -11.94 -8.35
N LEU A 28 -6.60 -10.89 -7.52
CA LEU A 28 -7.58 -10.58 -6.49
C LEU A 28 -8.63 -9.53 -6.93
N GLY A 29 -8.55 -9.03 -8.17
CA GLY A 29 -9.44 -7.99 -8.69
C GLY A 29 -9.06 -6.55 -8.29
N TYR A 30 -7.85 -6.35 -7.78
CA TYR A 30 -7.29 -5.03 -7.46
C TYR A 30 -6.39 -4.52 -8.58
N ALA A 31 -6.44 -3.21 -8.83
CA ALA A 31 -5.51 -2.54 -9.74
C ALA A 31 -4.36 -1.94 -8.93
N SER A 32 -3.12 -2.34 -9.19
CA SER A 32 -1.93 -1.74 -8.59
C SER A 32 -1.55 -0.44 -9.27
N VAL A 33 -1.15 0.55 -8.47
CA VAL A 33 -0.54 1.80 -8.95
C VAL A 33 0.74 2.01 -8.19
N THR A 34 1.88 1.93 -8.87
CA THR A 34 3.19 2.09 -8.25
C THR A 34 3.68 3.52 -8.41
N THR A 35 4.11 4.12 -7.32
CA THR A 35 4.58 5.50 -7.25
C THR A 35 5.83 5.59 -6.39
N PRO A 36 6.78 6.46 -6.73
CA PRO A 36 7.90 6.73 -5.84
C PRO A 36 7.43 7.42 -4.56
N PHE A 37 8.20 7.23 -3.49
CA PHE A 37 8.05 7.82 -2.16
C PHE A 37 7.67 9.31 -2.20
N GLU A 38 8.36 10.07 -3.05
CA GLU A 38 8.17 11.53 -3.16
C GLU A 38 6.83 11.92 -3.78
N ALA A 39 6.29 11.07 -4.66
CA ALA A 39 5.02 11.30 -5.34
C ALA A 39 3.85 10.58 -4.66
N ALA A 40 4.08 9.88 -3.54
CA ALA A 40 3.03 9.14 -2.85
C ALA A 40 1.84 10.02 -2.42
N ASP A 41 2.13 11.24 -1.92
CA ASP A 41 1.11 12.20 -1.51
C ASP A 41 0.36 12.78 -2.72
N ASP A 42 1.09 13.08 -3.80
CA ASP A 42 0.54 13.62 -5.04
C ASP A 42 -0.38 12.61 -5.75
N VAL A 43 0.06 11.36 -5.86
CA VAL A 43 -0.75 10.26 -6.42
C VAL A 43 -1.94 9.94 -5.51
N LEU A 44 -1.78 10.04 -4.19
CA LEU A 44 -2.91 9.88 -3.26
C LEU A 44 -3.93 11.02 -3.44
N ALA A 45 -3.50 12.24 -3.72
CA ALA A 45 -4.39 13.35 -4.06
C ALA A 45 -5.15 13.11 -5.38
N LEU A 46 -4.51 12.43 -6.34
CA LEU A 46 -5.14 12.01 -7.60
C LEU A 46 -6.06 10.79 -7.45
N ILE A 47 -5.80 9.93 -6.46
CA ILE A 47 -6.55 8.70 -6.17
C ILE A 47 -7.04 8.78 -4.71
N PRO A 48 -8.09 9.57 -4.43
CA PRO A 48 -8.50 9.90 -3.06
C PRO A 48 -9.11 8.72 -2.28
N SER A 49 -9.36 7.58 -2.91
CA SER A 49 -9.85 6.38 -2.24
C SER A 49 -9.19 5.12 -2.81
N PRO A 50 -7.90 4.89 -2.50
CA PRO A 50 -7.31 3.59 -2.71
C PRO A 50 -7.92 2.60 -1.69
N ALA A 51 -8.04 1.34 -2.09
CA ALA A 51 -8.45 0.28 -1.18
C ALA A 51 -7.39 -0.06 -0.14
N ALA A 52 -6.12 0.20 -0.45
CA ALA A 52 -5.01 0.06 0.47
C ALA A 52 -3.79 0.82 -0.04
N VAL A 53 -2.89 1.17 0.88
CA VAL A 53 -1.57 1.72 0.56
C VAL A 53 -0.49 0.78 1.10
N VAL A 54 0.42 0.41 0.22
CA VAL A 54 1.52 -0.50 0.48
C VAL A 54 2.81 0.30 0.35
N LEU A 55 3.62 0.35 1.41
CA LEU A 55 4.96 0.91 1.37
C LEU A 55 5.97 -0.22 1.27
N GLN A 56 6.63 -0.35 0.12
CA GLN A 56 7.65 -1.35 -0.11
C GLN A 56 9.03 -0.77 0.23
N MET A 57 9.55 -1.15 1.40
CA MET A 57 10.90 -0.80 1.81
C MET A 57 11.93 -1.67 1.06
N PRO A 58 12.98 -1.06 0.50
CA PRO A 58 14.09 -1.82 -0.04
C PRO A 58 14.76 -2.65 1.06
N ARG A 59 15.15 -3.88 0.72
CA ARG A 59 15.85 -4.80 1.64
C ARG A 59 17.20 -4.25 2.10
N HIS A 60 17.84 -3.45 1.25
CA HIS A 60 19.11 -2.76 1.49
C HIS A 60 18.95 -1.30 1.94
N ALA A 61 17.73 -0.85 2.28
CA ALA A 61 17.50 0.52 2.70
C ALA A 61 18.34 0.88 3.93
N ASN A 62 19.05 2.00 3.86
CA ASN A 62 19.82 2.50 5.00
C ASN A 62 18.87 2.93 6.13
N TRP A 63 19.38 3.04 7.36
CA TRP A 63 18.59 3.48 8.52
C TRP A 63 17.83 4.81 8.26
N SER A 64 18.45 5.73 7.52
CA SER A 64 17.86 7.00 7.12
C SER A 64 16.67 6.84 6.15
N GLU A 65 16.73 5.90 5.20
CA GLU A 65 15.60 5.59 4.31
C GLU A 65 14.49 4.89 5.08
N ARG A 66 14.84 3.94 5.95
CA ARG A 66 13.87 3.23 6.78
C ARG A 66 13.08 4.20 7.67
N LYS A 67 13.77 5.18 8.27
CA LYS A 67 13.12 6.25 9.03
C LYS A 67 12.20 7.10 8.16
N ARG A 68 12.64 7.53 6.97
CA ARG A 68 11.81 8.29 6.01
C ARG A 68 10.53 7.54 5.63
N PHE A 69 10.64 6.25 5.34
CA PHE A 69 9.49 5.39 5.04
C PHE A 69 8.53 5.23 6.23
N LEU A 70 9.04 5.07 7.45
CA LEU A 70 8.22 5.01 8.67
C LEU A 70 7.48 6.34 8.92
N GLU A 71 8.15 7.47 8.68
CA GLU A 71 7.53 8.79 8.80
C GLU A 71 6.43 8.99 7.76
N LEU A 72 6.67 8.57 6.51
CA LEU A 72 5.64 8.61 5.46
C LEU A 72 4.46 7.67 5.79
N ALA A 73 4.72 6.43 6.21
CA ALA A 73 3.66 5.50 6.61
C ALA A 73 2.81 6.08 7.75
N THR A 74 3.44 6.75 8.71
CA THR A 74 2.74 7.41 9.83
C THR A 74 1.89 8.59 9.33
N ARG A 75 2.41 9.41 8.41
CA ARG A 75 1.65 10.50 7.79
C ARG A 75 0.47 9.98 6.99
N LEU A 76 0.71 9.02 6.10
CA LEU A 76 -0.32 8.37 5.29
C LEU A 76 -1.39 7.74 6.17
N ARG A 77 -1.02 7.03 7.25
CA ARG A 77 -2.01 6.49 8.22
C ARG A 77 -2.88 7.59 8.81
N LYS A 78 -2.34 8.76 9.14
CA LYS A 78 -3.14 9.88 9.66
C LYS A 78 -4.08 10.45 8.61
N THR A 79 -3.59 10.67 7.39
CA THR A 79 -4.42 11.18 6.28
C THR A 79 -5.52 10.19 5.90
N LEU A 80 -5.18 8.91 5.83
CA LEU A 80 -6.06 7.82 5.41
C LEU A 80 -6.93 7.27 6.55
N ALA A 81 -6.66 7.61 7.81
CA ALA A 81 -7.53 7.26 8.93
C ALA A 81 -8.95 7.76 8.70
N ALA A 82 -9.11 8.94 8.09
CA ALA A 82 -10.41 9.50 7.72
C ALA A 82 -11.13 8.67 6.63
N SER A 83 -10.40 7.99 5.76
CA SER A 83 -10.93 7.16 4.67
C SER A 83 -10.94 5.65 4.99
N HIS A 84 -10.56 5.28 6.22
CA HIS A 84 -10.39 3.88 6.65
C HIS A 84 -9.41 3.04 5.82
N THR A 85 -8.61 3.64 4.94
CA THR A 85 -7.68 2.89 4.07
C THR A 85 -6.50 2.32 4.88
N PRO A 86 -6.25 1.00 4.83
CA PRO A 86 -5.12 0.37 5.50
C PRO A 86 -3.79 0.78 4.86
N VAL A 87 -2.79 0.99 5.70
CA VAL A 87 -1.41 1.28 5.30
C VAL A 87 -0.48 0.17 5.81
N ILE A 88 0.13 -0.55 4.88
CA ILE A 88 0.93 -1.75 5.11
C ILE A 88 2.37 -1.47 4.70
N ILE A 89 3.35 -1.94 5.47
CA ILE A 89 4.78 -1.80 5.15
C ILE A 89 5.34 -3.20 4.85
N THR A 90 6.00 -3.36 3.72
CA THR A 90 6.59 -4.64 3.25
C THR A 90 8.10 -4.47 3.04
N GLY A 91 8.87 -5.53 3.36
CA GLY A 91 10.32 -5.55 3.22
C GLY A 91 10.84 -6.05 1.87
N GLY A 92 9.99 -6.10 0.84
CA GLY A 92 10.40 -6.42 -0.53
C GLY A 92 10.44 -7.91 -0.91
N GLU A 93 9.99 -8.81 -0.05
CA GLU A 93 9.64 -10.19 -0.47
C GLU A 93 8.12 -10.33 -0.53
N GLY A 94 7.65 -11.01 -1.58
CA GLY A 94 6.23 -11.14 -1.92
C GLY A 94 5.34 -11.64 -0.77
N GLY A 95 4.02 -11.53 -0.95
CA GLY A 95 3.03 -11.78 0.10
C GLY A 95 2.31 -10.52 0.60
N THR A 96 2.54 -9.37 -0.04
CA THR A 96 1.79 -8.14 0.21
C THR A 96 0.29 -8.34 0.01
N ALA A 97 -0.10 -9.05 -1.05
CA ALA A 97 -1.50 -9.34 -1.35
C ALA A 97 -2.14 -10.19 -0.24
N THR A 98 -1.42 -11.18 0.28
CA THR A 98 -1.87 -12.00 1.41
C THR A 98 -1.98 -11.21 2.71
N LEU A 99 -1.00 -10.34 3.01
CA LEU A 99 -1.06 -9.45 4.18
C LEU A 99 -2.22 -8.47 4.09
N LEU A 100 -2.45 -7.91 2.91
CA LEU A 100 -3.51 -6.96 2.62
C LEU A 100 -4.88 -7.63 2.71
N GLN A 101 -5.05 -8.83 2.15
CA GLN A 101 -6.26 -9.63 2.35
C GLN A 101 -6.47 -9.99 3.82
N ASN A 102 -5.43 -10.36 4.56
CA ASN A 102 -5.55 -10.69 5.97
C ASN A 102 -5.96 -9.47 6.80
N GLU A 103 -5.39 -8.30 6.55
CA GLU A 103 -5.77 -7.04 7.22
C GLU A 103 -7.19 -6.61 6.87
N LEU A 104 -7.57 -6.66 5.58
CA LEU A 104 -8.92 -6.33 5.13
C LEU A 104 -9.95 -7.29 5.72
N ASN A 105 -9.65 -8.59 5.78
CA ASN A 105 -10.53 -9.59 6.38
C ASN A 105 -10.62 -9.41 7.90
N THR A 106 -9.50 -9.17 8.59
CA THR A 106 -9.48 -8.92 10.04
C THR A 106 -10.29 -7.65 10.39
N ARG A 107 -10.22 -6.59 9.57
CA ARG A 107 -11.05 -5.38 9.77
C ARG A 107 -12.50 -5.56 9.36
N ALA A 108 -12.81 -6.36 8.35
CA ALA A 108 -14.18 -6.71 8.00
C ALA A 108 -14.88 -7.45 9.15
N VAL A 109 -14.15 -8.35 9.82
CA VAL A 109 -14.62 -9.01 11.04
C VAL A 109 -14.78 -8.02 12.19
N ALA A 110 -13.79 -7.15 12.44
CA ALA A 110 -13.87 -6.16 13.52
C ALA A 110 -14.98 -5.09 13.32
N ALA A 111 -15.34 -4.78 12.08
CA ALA A 111 -16.44 -3.86 11.76
C ALA A 111 -17.82 -4.53 11.81
N ALA A 112 -17.90 -5.86 11.71
CA ALA A 112 -19.15 -6.61 11.78
C ALA A 112 -19.63 -6.87 13.23
N GLU A 113 -18.80 -6.55 14.23
CA GLU A 113 -19.11 -6.74 15.66
C GLU A 113 -19.69 -5.47 16.36
N PHE A 114 -20.22 -4.50 15.60
CA PHE A 114 -20.87 -3.29 16.15
C PHE A 114 -22.26 -3.03 15.57
#